data_AF-A0A836BAH4-F1
#
_entry.id   AF-A0A836BAH4-F1
#
_cell.length_a   1.000
_cell.length_b   1.000
_cell.length_c   1.000
_cell.angle_alpha   90.00
_cell.angle_beta   90.00
_cell.angle_gamma   90.00
#
_symmetry.space_group_name_H-M   'P 1'
#
loop_
_entity.id
_entity.type
_entity.pdbx_description
1 polymer ?
#
loop_
_entity_poly.entity_id
_entity_poly.type
_entity_poly.pdbx_seq_one_letter_code
_entity_poly.pdbx_strand_id
1 'polypeptide(L)'
;MEYLEKEKLFAKADAIRPGLGAALSRMPLHSAAEFKEIDDMLEEHRKGSELRAAASRDLQRQTEEYRRLTAQLDAKLATAGLSALPPAATAAARHLAAVAGGLGLATTAEGAMLAAWVAADARRQEAERLKAKRELAASDLRAAAEAAGRQAEEVARALDGAAARQAEGLRALPRGQVERRQVEEKAASYVAKIQKATRQLQDTGFREELGHEALTELAAKVTAAEGQLAAVREELKEYDNIPPSEAGLASQMETLQRELGQVNQALGGAFVGNTGGGGHGGHGHAHTLLRHGRSGAMGFGQ
;
A
#
# COMPACT_ATOMS: atom_id res chain seq x y z
N MET A 1 85.29 11.95 -42.58
CA MET A 1 84.01 11.22 -42.73
C MET A 1 82.97 12.11 -43.41
N GLU A 2 82.76 13.36 -42.95
CA GLU A 2 81.73 14.27 -43.50
C GLU A 2 81.83 14.60 -45.01
N TYR A 3 83.03 14.73 -45.59
CA TYR A 3 83.17 15.07 -47.03
C TYR A 3 82.55 14.02 -47.97
N LEU A 4 82.73 12.74 -47.68
CA LEU A 4 82.18 11.65 -48.48
C LEU A 4 80.65 11.56 -48.35
N GLU A 5 80.10 11.98 -47.22
CA GLU A 5 78.65 12.03 -46.99
C GLU A 5 78.02 13.21 -47.74
N LYS A 6 78.70 14.36 -47.79
CA LYS A 6 78.28 15.52 -48.60
C LYS A 6 78.25 15.21 -50.09
N GLU A 7 79.29 14.57 -50.63
CA GLU A 7 79.32 14.18 -52.04
C GLU A 7 78.21 13.18 -52.40
N LYS A 8 77.94 12.21 -51.53
CA LYS A 8 76.81 11.28 -51.70
C LYS A 8 75.46 12.00 -51.70
N LEU A 9 75.27 12.98 -50.82
CA LEU A 9 74.05 13.76 -50.75
C LEU A 9 73.86 14.60 -52.02
N PHE A 10 74.91 15.24 -52.53
CA PHE A 10 74.85 16.03 -53.76
C PHE A 10 74.58 15.15 -54.99
N ALA A 11 75.18 13.96 -55.06
CA ALA A 11 74.88 12.99 -56.11
C ALA A 11 73.43 12.48 -56.03
N LYS A 12 72.89 12.23 -54.82
CA LYS A 12 71.48 11.88 -54.62
C LYS A 12 70.55 13.01 -55.07
N ALA A 13 70.88 14.26 -54.75
CA ALA A 13 70.13 15.44 -55.17
C ALA A 13 70.11 15.61 -56.70
N ASP A 14 71.26 15.43 -57.36
CA ASP A 14 71.37 15.51 -58.81
C ASP A 14 70.64 14.37 -59.54
N ALA A 15 70.52 13.19 -58.92
CA ALA A 15 69.71 12.09 -59.43
C ALA A 15 68.20 12.39 -59.44
N ILE A 16 67.73 13.29 -58.58
CA ILE A 16 66.33 13.74 -58.55
C ILE A 16 66.11 14.87 -59.56
N ARG A 17 67.02 15.83 -59.61
CA ARG A 17 67.01 16.92 -60.59
C ARG A 17 68.44 17.33 -60.93
N PRO A 18 68.87 17.25 -62.20
CA PRO A 18 70.21 17.69 -62.59
C PRO A 18 70.47 19.15 -62.18
N GLY A 19 71.56 19.39 -61.45
CA GLY A 19 71.97 20.71 -60.96
C GLY A 19 71.55 21.04 -59.52
N LEU A 20 70.78 20.17 -58.85
CA LEU A 20 70.36 20.34 -57.46
C LEU A 20 71.54 20.15 -56.49
N GLY A 21 72.44 19.21 -56.77
CA GLY A 21 73.65 18.96 -55.97
C GLY A 21 74.59 20.16 -55.97
N ALA A 22 74.74 20.81 -57.13
CA ALA A 22 75.51 22.05 -57.27
C ALA A 22 74.87 23.27 -56.59
N ALA A 23 73.55 23.27 -56.40
CA ALA A 23 72.85 24.31 -55.64
C ALA A 23 72.98 24.08 -54.12
N LEU A 24 72.87 22.83 -53.68
CA LEU A 24 73.03 22.45 -52.28
C LEU A 24 74.47 22.64 -51.78
N SER A 25 75.48 22.48 -52.64
CA SER A 25 76.89 22.72 -52.27
C SER A 25 77.23 24.18 -51.99
N ARG A 26 76.36 25.11 -52.40
CA ARG A 26 76.49 26.56 -52.12
C ARG A 26 75.76 26.99 -50.86
N MET A 27 74.98 26.10 -50.24
CA MET A 27 74.29 26.39 -48.99
C MET A 27 75.23 26.18 -47.79
N PRO A 28 75.29 27.12 -46.85
CA PRO A 28 76.14 26.98 -45.67
C PRO A 28 75.48 26.01 -44.68
N LEU A 29 75.77 24.73 -44.83
CA LEU A 29 75.30 23.66 -43.94
C LEU A 29 76.31 23.45 -42.81
N HIS A 30 75.89 23.76 -41.59
CA HIS A 30 76.73 23.94 -40.41
C HIS A 30 76.62 22.79 -39.41
N SER A 31 75.65 21.89 -39.56
CA SER A 31 75.45 20.79 -38.63
C SER A 31 75.13 19.46 -39.32
N ALA A 32 75.54 18.35 -38.70
CA ALA A 32 75.18 17.01 -39.15
C ALA A 32 73.66 16.76 -39.14
N ALA A 33 72.90 17.50 -38.32
CA ALA A 33 71.45 17.45 -38.28
C ALA A 33 70.82 18.01 -39.57
N GLU A 34 71.33 19.13 -40.10
CA GLU A 34 70.88 19.71 -41.37
C GLU A 34 71.16 18.80 -42.56
N PHE A 35 72.30 18.10 -42.58
CA PHE A 35 72.59 17.12 -43.63
C PHE A 35 71.63 15.94 -43.61
N LYS A 36 71.28 15.46 -42.41
CA LYS A 36 70.32 14.37 -42.25
C LYS A 36 68.92 14.80 -42.66
N GLU A 37 68.50 16.00 -42.27
CA GLU A 37 67.19 16.56 -42.66
C GLU A 37 67.06 16.70 -44.18
N ILE A 38 68.11 17.16 -44.86
CA ILE A 38 68.12 17.25 -46.34
C ILE A 38 68.11 15.86 -46.98
N ASP A 39 68.85 14.88 -46.45
CA ASP A 39 68.82 13.51 -46.97
C ASP A 39 67.42 12.88 -46.79
N ASP A 40 66.81 13.06 -45.62
CA ASP A 40 65.45 12.59 -45.32
C ASP A 40 64.42 13.23 -46.27
N MET A 41 64.52 14.55 -46.54
CA MET A 41 63.66 15.25 -47.50
C MET A 41 63.85 14.77 -48.95
N LEU A 42 65.10 14.51 -49.37
CA LEU A 42 65.38 13.98 -50.72
C LEU A 42 64.86 12.55 -50.87
N GLU A 43 65.00 11.72 -49.84
CA GLU A 43 64.42 10.38 -49.81
C GLU A 43 62.89 10.42 -49.84
N GLU A 44 62.26 11.31 -49.09
CA GLU A 44 60.81 11.49 -49.10
C GLU A 44 60.32 11.94 -50.48
N HIS A 45 60.98 12.92 -51.10
CA HIS A 45 60.63 13.38 -52.44
C HIS A 45 60.81 12.27 -53.49
N ARG A 46 61.88 11.48 -53.39
CA ARG A 46 62.12 10.33 -54.28
C ARG A 46 61.02 9.28 -54.12
N LYS A 47 60.72 8.86 -52.89
CA LYS A 47 59.63 7.91 -52.59
C LYS A 47 58.29 8.45 -53.10
N GLY A 48 57.99 9.72 -52.85
CA GLY A 48 56.79 10.39 -53.34
C GLY A 48 56.70 10.51 -54.87
N SER A 49 57.83 10.65 -55.57
CA SER A 49 57.89 10.64 -57.04
C SER A 49 57.65 9.23 -57.59
N GLU A 50 58.29 8.22 -57.01
CA GLU A 50 58.11 6.81 -57.38
C GLU A 50 56.65 6.36 -57.19
N LEU A 51 56.01 6.75 -56.08
CA LEU A 51 54.59 6.48 -55.82
C LEU A 51 53.67 7.17 -56.83
N ARG A 52 53.92 8.44 -57.16
CA ARG A 52 53.15 9.18 -58.18
C ARG A 52 53.31 8.55 -59.56
N ALA A 53 54.51 8.09 -59.92
CA ALA A 53 54.77 7.40 -61.17
C ALA A 53 54.06 6.04 -61.23
N ALA A 54 54.05 5.27 -60.14
CA ALA A 54 53.30 4.02 -60.04
C ALA A 54 51.78 4.27 -60.19
N ALA A 55 51.23 5.22 -59.44
CA ALA A 55 49.82 5.58 -59.53
C ALA A 55 49.42 6.03 -60.94
N SER A 56 50.26 6.82 -61.62
CA SER A 56 50.02 7.24 -63.01
C SER A 56 49.96 6.04 -63.97
N ARG A 57 50.88 5.08 -63.83
CA ARG A 57 50.88 3.85 -64.64
C ARG A 57 49.64 2.99 -64.38
N ASP A 58 49.22 2.88 -63.13
CA ASP A 58 48.03 2.11 -62.76
C ASP A 58 46.75 2.77 -63.30
N LEU A 59 46.65 4.10 -63.23
CA LEU A 59 45.54 4.84 -63.85
C LEU A 59 45.52 4.70 -65.37
N GLN A 60 46.69 4.70 -66.01
CA GLN A 60 46.80 4.46 -67.46
C GLN A 60 46.31 3.05 -67.82
N ARG A 61 46.76 2.03 -67.09
CA ARG A 61 46.31 0.64 -67.27
C ARG A 61 44.80 0.51 -67.09
N GLN A 62 44.24 1.07 -66.02
CA GLN A 62 42.79 1.07 -65.81
C GLN A 62 42.05 1.77 -66.95
N THR A 63 42.56 2.91 -67.42
CA THR A 63 41.95 3.64 -68.54
C THR A 63 41.97 2.81 -69.83
N GLU A 64 43.05 2.09 -70.11
CA GLU A 64 43.17 1.18 -71.24
C GLU A 64 42.21 -0.02 -71.12
N GLU A 65 42.10 -0.60 -69.92
CA GLU A 65 41.13 -1.66 -69.61
C GLU A 65 39.69 -1.19 -69.83
N TYR A 66 39.33 -0.01 -69.32
CA TYR A 66 38.00 0.57 -69.54
C TYR A 66 37.74 0.82 -71.02
N ARG A 67 38.70 1.38 -71.77
CA ARG A 67 38.56 1.56 -73.22
C ARG A 67 38.33 0.25 -73.95
N ARG A 68 39.07 -0.80 -73.58
CA ARG A 68 38.90 -2.15 -74.14
C ARG A 68 37.52 -2.72 -73.81
N LEU A 69 37.06 -2.59 -72.56
CA LEU A 69 35.75 -3.06 -72.13
C LEU A 69 34.62 -2.31 -72.85
N THR A 70 34.72 -0.98 -72.98
CA THR A 70 33.76 -0.17 -73.74
C THR A 70 33.72 -0.61 -75.20
N ALA A 71 34.87 -0.80 -75.85
CA ALA A 71 34.90 -1.27 -77.24
C ALA A 71 34.28 -2.67 -77.40
N GLN A 72 34.48 -3.57 -76.43
CA GLN A 72 33.84 -4.89 -76.43
C GLN A 72 32.32 -4.80 -76.23
N LEU A 73 31.85 -3.87 -75.38
CA LEU A 73 30.43 -3.63 -75.18
C LEU A 73 29.80 -3.02 -76.44
N ASP A 74 30.44 -2.03 -77.06
CA ASP A 74 29.97 -1.41 -78.30
C ASP A 74 29.90 -2.44 -79.44
N ALA A 75 30.90 -3.32 -79.56
CA ALA A 75 30.86 -4.42 -80.52
C ALA A 75 29.69 -5.38 -80.27
N LYS A 76 29.44 -5.76 -79.01
CA LYS A 76 28.30 -6.62 -78.64
C LYS A 76 26.95 -5.94 -78.93
N LEU A 77 26.82 -4.65 -78.61
CA LEU A 77 25.62 -3.85 -78.90
C LEU A 77 25.38 -3.73 -80.40
N ALA A 78 26.44 -3.52 -81.19
CA ALA A 78 26.37 -3.49 -82.64
C ALA A 78 25.95 -4.84 -83.24
N THR A 79 26.52 -5.96 -82.76
CA THR A 79 26.12 -7.30 -83.21
C THR A 79 24.68 -7.66 -82.86
N ALA A 80 24.16 -7.10 -81.77
CA ALA A 80 22.77 -7.27 -81.37
C ALA A 80 21.80 -6.30 -82.09
N GLY A 81 22.30 -5.43 -82.98
CA GLY A 81 21.48 -4.45 -83.70
C GLY A 81 20.92 -3.31 -82.83
N LEU A 82 21.31 -3.24 -81.56
CA LEU A 82 20.82 -2.24 -80.60
C LEU A 82 21.29 -0.82 -80.95
N SER A 83 22.38 -0.68 -81.72
CA SER A 83 22.90 0.60 -82.20
C SER A 83 22.10 1.20 -83.37
N ALA A 84 21.28 0.40 -84.05
CA ALA A 84 20.44 0.82 -85.19
C ALA A 84 18.98 1.06 -84.80
N LEU A 85 18.62 0.89 -83.53
CA LEU A 85 17.26 1.06 -83.05
C LEU A 85 16.88 2.56 -82.98
N PRO A 86 15.61 2.90 -83.28
CA PRO A 86 15.07 4.22 -83.00
C PRO A 86 15.26 4.58 -81.51
N PRO A 87 15.45 5.87 -81.15
CA PRO A 87 15.66 6.30 -79.78
C PRO A 87 14.61 5.76 -78.79
N ALA A 88 13.35 5.67 -79.21
CA ALA A 88 12.25 5.12 -78.41
C ALA A 88 12.43 3.61 -78.10
N ALA A 89 12.86 2.82 -79.08
CA ALA A 89 13.10 1.39 -78.89
C ALA A 89 14.33 1.14 -78.00
N THR A 90 15.37 1.98 -78.12
CA THR A 90 16.54 1.95 -77.24
C THR A 90 16.17 2.29 -75.80
N ALA A 91 15.31 3.29 -75.59
CA ALA A 91 14.79 3.62 -74.26
C ALA A 91 13.98 2.47 -73.65
N ALA A 92 13.08 1.85 -74.43
CA ALA A 92 12.31 0.69 -73.99
C ALA A 92 13.21 -0.51 -73.62
N ALA A 93 14.22 -0.82 -74.44
CA ALA A 93 15.18 -1.89 -74.16
C ALA A 93 15.97 -1.63 -72.87
N ARG A 94 16.39 -0.39 -72.63
CA ARG A 94 17.05 0.01 -71.36
C ARG A 94 16.13 -0.15 -70.16
N HIS A 95 14.85 0.23 -70.29
CA HIS A 95 13.88 0.01 -69.23
C HIS A 95 13.65 -1.47 -68.93
N LEU A 96 13.50 -2.31 -69.96
CA LEU A 96 13.34 -3.75 -69.79
C LEU A 96 14.57 -4.38 -69.13
N ALA A 97 15.78 -3.98 -69.55
CA ALA A 97 17.01 -4.44 -68.94
C ALA A 97 17.14 -3.98 -67.47
N ALA A 98 16.73 -2.76 -67.15
CA ALA A 98 16.71 -2.25 -65.78
C ALA A 98 15.71 -3.02 -64.89
N VAL A 99 14.52 -3.31 -65.40
CA VAL A 99 13.51 -4.11 -64.68
C VAL A 99 14.00 -5.55 -64.49
N ALA A 100 14.55 -6.18 -65.53
CA ALA A 100 15.14 -7.52 -65.42
C ALA A 100 16.29 -7.53 -64.40
N GLY A 101 17.17 -6.54 -64.43
CA GLY A 101 18.26 -6.38 -63.45
C GLY A 101 17.75 -6.17 -62.03
N GLY A 102 16.71 -5.36 -61.85
CA GLY A 102 16.04 -5.18 -60.55
C GLY A 102 15.38 -6.45 -60.01
N LEU A 103 14.94 -7.34 -60.90
CA LEU A 103 14.43 -8.67 -60.57
C LEU A 103 15.55 -9.74 -60.45
N GLY A 104 16.81 -9.37 -60.66
CA GLY A 104 17.97 -10.28 -60.61
C GLY A 104 18.07 -11.25 -61.80
N LEU A 105 17.44 -10.92 -62.93
CA LEU A 105 17.42 -11.75 -64.13
C LEU A 105 18.50 -11.33 -65.13
N ALA A 106 19.12 -12.33 -65.77
CA ALA A 106 20.04 -12.13 -66.89
C ALA A 106 19.33 -12.06 -68.26
N THR A 107 18.00 -12.16 -68.27
CA THR A 107 17.17 -12.21 -69.48
C THR A 107 15.94 -11.31 -69.34
N THR A 108 15.48 -10.77 -70.46
CA THR A 108 14.25 -9.98 -70.59
C THR A 108 13.10 -10.80 -71.17
N ALA A 109 13.20 -12.13 -71.17
CA ALA A 109 12.11 -13.00 -71.60
C ALA A 109 10.87 -12.78 -70.72
N GLU A 110 9.72 -12.52 -71.35
CA GLU A 110 8.48 -12.13 -70.68
C GLU A 110 8.08 -13.11 -69.56
N GLY A 111 8.07 -14.42 -69.85
CA GLY A 111 7.72 -15.44 -68.85
C GLY A 111 8.66 -15.46 -67.64
N ALA A 112 9.96 -15.20 -67.84
CA ALA A 112 10.93 -15.13 -66.75
C ALA A 112 10.72 -13.87 -65.90
N MET A 113 10.48 -12.73 -66.54
CA MET A 113 10.19 -11.46 -65.85
C MET A 113 8.89 -11.54 -65.03
N LEU A 114 7.83 -12.12 -65.60
CA LEU A 114 6.56 -12.32 -64.89
C LEU A 114 6.71 -13.28 -63.70
N ALA A 115 7.39 -14.41 -63.88
CA ALA A 115 7.63 -15.36 -62.79
C ALA A 115 8.46 -14.73 -61.66
N ALA A 116 9.51 -13.98 -61.99
CA ALA A 116 10.32 -13.28 -61.00
C ALA A 116 9.55 -12.17 -60.28
N TRP A 117 8.70 -11.44 -61.00
CA TRP A 117 7.81 -10.43 -60.42
C TRP A 117 6.83 -11.08 -59.43
N VAL A 118 6.15 -12.15 -59.82
CA VAL A 118 5.21 -12.87 -58.94
C VAL A 118 5.93 -13.41 -57.72
N ALA A 119 7.14 -13.95 -57.87
CA ALA A 119 7.94 -14.41 -56.75
C ALA A 119 8.35 -13.27 -55.81
N ALA A 120 8.73 -12.10 -56.36
CA ALA A 120 9.07 -10.93 -55.58
C ALA A 120 7.84 -10.38 -54.81
N ASP A 121 6.68 -10.34 -55.45
CA ASP A 121 5.43 -9.90 -54.83
C ASP A 121 4.97 -10.88 -53.73
N ALA A 122 5.05 -12.19 -53.97
CA ALA A 122 4.75 -13.21 -52.98
C ALA A 122 5.63 -13.06 -51.73
N ARG A 123 6.95 -12.87 -51.90
CA ARG A 123 7.88 -12.61 -50.79
C ARG A 123 7.54 -11.34 -50.03
N ARG A 124 7.15 -10.28 -50.74
CA ARG A 124 6.70 -9.03 -50.12
C ARG A 124 5.44 -9.24 -49.28
N GLN A 125 4.44 -9.92 -49.83
CA GLN A 125 3.20 -10.23 -49.10
C GLN A 125 3.47 -11.11 -47.86
N GLU A 126 4.37 -12.09 -47.96
CA GLU A 126 4.80 -12.90 -46.82
C GLU A 126 5.50 -12.05 -45.75
N ALA A 127 6.38 -11.14 -46.15
CA ALA A 127 7.05 -10.22 -45.24
C ALA A 127 6.04 -9.28 -44.54
N GLU A 128 5.06 -8.75 -45.27
CA GLU A 128 3.97 -7.94 -44.71
C GLU A 128 3.12 -8.75 -43.71
N ARG A 129 2.77 -10.01 -44.03
CA ARG A 129 2.07 -10.91 -43.11
C ARG A 129 2.88 -11.22 -41.86
N LEU A 130 4.19 -11.47 -41.99
CA LEU A 130 5.07 -11.70 -40.85
C LEU A 130 5.21 -10.45 -39.99
N LYS A 131 5.28 -9.27 -40.60
CA LYS A 131 5.30 -7.98 -39.90
C LYS A 131 4.00 -7.80 -39.09
N ALA A 132 2.85 -8.01 -39.70
CA ALA A 132 1.56 -7.92 -39.01
C ALA A 132 1.45 -8.91 -37.84
N LYS A 133 1.90 -10.16 -38.01
CA LYS A 133 1.95 -11.16 -36.92
C LYS A 133 2.87 -10.71 -35.77
N ARG A 134 4.02 -10.13 -36.09
CA ARG A 134 4.96 -9.61 -35.08
C ARG A 134 4.38 -8.41 -34.33
N GLU A 135 3.70 -7.52 -35.03
CA GLU A 135 3.03 -6.36 -34.41
C GLU A 135 1.91 -6.80 -33.47
N LEU A 136 1.10 -7.79 -33.87
CA LEU A 136 0.08 -8.39 -33.00
C LEU A 136 0.72 -9.00 -31.74
N ALA A 137 1.73 -9.87 -31.92
CA ALA A 137 2.42 -10.50 -30.79
C ALA A 137 3.09 -9.47 -29.86
N ALA A 138 3.65 -8.38 -30.41
CA ALA A 138 4.22 -7.30 -29.62
C ALA A 138 3.14 -6.53 -28.83
N SER A 139 1.96 -6.32 -29.42
CA SER A 139 0.81 -5.73 -28.74
C SER A 139 0.35 -6.61 -27.57
N ASP A 140 0.21 -7.92 -27.80
CA ASP A 140 -0.21 -8.87 -26.77
C ASP A 140 0.80 -8.93 -25.62
N LEU A 141 2.11 -8.94 -25.94
CA LEU A 141 3.17 -8.91 -24.93
C LEU A 141 3.16 -7.62 -24.10
N ARG A 142 2.88 -6.46 -24.72
CA ARG A 142 2.74 -5.20 -23.99
C ARG A 142 1.55 -5.24 -23.04
N ALA A 143 0.39 -5.70 -23.51
CA ALA A 143 -0.79 -5.84 -22.67
C ALA A 143 -0.54 -6.79 -21.49
N ALA A 144 0.14 -7.92 -21.73
CA ALA A 144 0.54 -8.85 -20.67
C ALA A 144 1.53 -8.22 -19.68
N ALA A 145 2.52 -7.46 -20.16
CA ALA A 145 3.48 -6.77 -19.31
C ALA A 145 2.81 -5.69 -18.45
N GLU A 146 1.87 -4.92 -19.00
CA GLU A 146 1.08 -3.93 -18.25
C GLU A 146 0.18 -4.60 -17.20
N ALA A 147 -0.43 -5.75 -17.53
CA ALA A 147 -1.21 -6.52 -16.57
C ALA A 147 -0.33 -7.07 -15.43
N ALA A 148 0.85 -7.62 -15.77
CA ALA A 148 1.81 -8.10 -14.78
C ALA A 148 2.35 -6.95 -13.90
N GLY A 149 2.60 -5.77 -14.48
CA GLY A 149 2.99 -4.58 -13.73
C GLY A 149 1.94 -4.16 -12.70
N ARG A 150 0.66 -4.14 -13.10
CA ARG A 150 -0.45 -3.87 -12.16
C ARG A 150 -0.54 -4.91 -11.04
N GLN A 151 -0.40 -6.20 -11.37
CA GLN A 151 -0.36 -7.27 -10.36
C GLN A 151 0.82 -7.12 -9.40
N ALA A 152 1.99 -6.73 -9.90
CA ALA A 152 3.17 -6.48 -9.06
C ALA A 152 2.94 -5.31 -8.09
N GLU A 153 2.30 -4.22 -8.55
CA GLU A 153 1.92 -3.10 -7.68
C GLU A 153 0.89 -3.51 -6.62
N GLU A 154 -0.11 -4.32 -6.98
CA GLU A 154 -1.09 -4.85 -6.03
C GLU A 154 -0.43 -5.72 -4.96
N VAL A 155 0.49 -6.61 -5.36
CA VAL A 155 1.27 -7.45 -4.43
C VAL A 155 2.16 -6.59 -3.54
N ALA A 156 2.83 -5.56 -4.08
CA ALA A 156 3.63 -4.64 -3.29
C ALA A 156 2.79 -3.92 -2.22
N ARG A 157 1.62 -3.39 -2.60
CA ARG A 157 0.67 -2.79 -1.64
C ARG A 157 0.17 -3.78 -0.60
N ALA A 158 -0.09 -5.03 -0.98
CA ALA A 158 -0.51 -6.06 -0.06
C ALA A 158 0.62 -6.40 0.94
N LEU A 159 1.86 -6.47 0.50
CA LEU A 159 3.04 -6.67 1.36
C LEU A 159 3.24 -5.50 2.32
N ASP A 160 3.13 -4.26 1.85
CA ASP A 160 3.21 -3.07 2.71
C ASP A 160 2.10 -3.07 3.77
N GLY A 161 0.87 -3.41 3.37
CA GLY A 161 -0.26 -3.56 4.29
C GLY A 161 -0.05 -4.69 5.30
N ALA A 162 0.53 -5.82 4.89
CA ALA A 162 0.88 -6.91 5.80
C ALA A 162 1.98 -6.52 6.78
N ALA A 163 3.02 -5.81 6.33
CA ALA A 163 4.09 -5.30 7.17
C ALA A 163 3.57 -4.29 8.22
N ALA A 164 2.65 -3.39 7.82
CA ALA A 164 2.00 -2.47 8.75
C ALA A 164 1.18 -3.20 9.82
N ARG A 165 0.37 -4.20 9.43
CA ARG A 165 -0.39 -5.03 10.38
C ARG A 165 0.52 -5.84 11.31
N GLN A 166 1.65 -6.34 10.81
CA GLN A 166 2.64 -7.02 11.64
C GLN A 166 3.25 -6.08 12.67
N ALA A 167 3.58 -4.84 12.29
CA ALA A 167 4.09 -3.83 13.20
C ALA A 167 3.07 -3.45 14.29
N GLU A 168 1.78 -3.35 13.94
CA GLU A 168 0.69 -3.14 14.89
C GLU A 168 0.51 -4.33 15.84
N GLY A 169 0.54 -5.56 15.33
CA GLY A 169 0.48 -6.78 16.14
C GLY A 169 1.64 -6.90 17.14
N LEU A 170 2.86 -6.54 16.71
CA LEU A 170 4.05 -6.47 17.58
C LEU A 170 3.91 -5.40 18.68
N ARG A 171 3.24 -4.28 18.40
CA ARG A 171 2.94 -3.25 19.41
C ARG A 171 1.82 -3.67 20.37
N ALA A 172 0.88 -4.51 19.95
CA ALA A 172 -0.24 -5.01 20.78
C ALA A 172 0.16 -6.17 21.71
N LEU A 173 1.17 -6.97 21.32
CA LEU A 173 1.73 -8.09 22.10
C LEU A 173 2.07 -7.75 23.57
N PRO A 174 2.79 -6.65 23.89
CA PRO A 174 3.07 -6.30 25.28
C PRO A 174 1.81 -5.92 26.08
N ARG A 175 0.78 -5.33 25.47
CA ARG A 175 -0.49 -5.02 26.15
C ARG A 175 -1.27 -6.28 26.51
N GLY A 176 -1.36 -7.25 25.60
CA GLY A 176 -2.01 -8.53 25.86
C GLY A 176 -1.32 -9.35 26.96
N GLN A 177 0.01 -9.26 27.07
CA GLN A 177 0.75 -9.89 28.17
C GLN A 177 0.48 -9.21 29.52
N VAL A 178 0.34 -7.88 29.56
CA VAL A 178 -0.02 -7.14 30.78
C VAL A 178 -1.45 -7.46 31.22
N GLU A 179 -2.41 -7.47 30.30
CA GLU A 179 -3.80 -7.84 30.62
C GLU A 179 -3.90 -9.28 31.13
N ARG A 180 -3.17 -10.22 30.52
CA ARG A 180 -3.12 -11.61 30.97
C ARG A 180 -2.56 -11.75 32.38
N ARG A 181 -1.48 -11.03 32.70
CA ARG A 181 -0.92 -11.00 34.07
C ARG A 181 -1.90 -10.40 35.08
N GLN A 182 -2.61 -9.33 34.71
CA GLN A 182 -3.63 -8.74 35.58
C GLN A 182 -4.82 -9.68 35.85
N VAL A 183 -5.21 -10.48 34.85
CA VAL A 183 -6.25 -11.50 35.02
C VAL A 183 -5.74 -12.65 35.90
N GLU A 184 -4.51 -13.10 35.71
CA GLU A 184 -3.87 -14.12 36.56
C GLU A 184 -3.73 -13.66 38.02
N GLU A 185 -3.33 -12.40 38.25
CA GLU A 185 -3.27 -11.79 39.59
C GLU A 185 -4.66 -11.67 40.24
N LYS A 186 -5.68 -11.26 39.47
CA LYS A 186 -7.07 -11.21 39.96
C LYS A 186 -7.59 -12.60 40.29
N ALA A 187 -7.31 -13.60 39.46
CA ALA A 187 -7.69 -14.98 39.71
C ALA A 187 -7.03 -15.51 41.00
N ALA A 188 -5.73 -15.27 41.19
CA ALA A 188 -5.02 -15.64 42.42
C ALA A 188 -5.61 -14.93 43.66
N SER A 189 -5.97 -13.64 43.55
CA SER A 189 -6.64 -12.88 44.61
C SER A 189 -8.00 -13.47 44.98
N TYR A 190 -8.80 -13.86 43.98
CA TYR A 190 -10.10 -14.49 44.24
C TYR A 190 -9.95 -15.87 44.87
N VAL A 191 -9.00 -16.70 44.41
CA VAL A 191 -8.70 -17.99 45.04
C VAL A 191 -8.30 -17.81 46.50
N ALA A 192 -7.44 -16.83 46.81
CA ALA A 192 -7.04 -16.53 48.18
C ALA A 192 -8.23 -16.06 49.05
N LYS A 193 -9.13 -15.23 48.49
CA LYS A 193 -10.35 -14.79 49.18
C LYS A 193 -11.32 -15.95 49.43
N ILE A 194 -11.50 -16.84 48.45
CA ILE A 194 -12.32 -18.05 48.59
C ILE A 194 -11.74 -18.91 49.70
N GLN A 195 -10.44 -19.23 49.66
CA GLN A 195 -9.80 -20.03 50.70
C GLN A 195 -9.92 -19.39 52.09
N LYS A 196 -9.79 -18.06 52.20
CA LYS A 196 -9.99 -17.34 53.46
C LYS A 196 -11.43 -17.45 53.94
N ALA A 197 -12.41 -17.26 53.06
CA ALA A 197 -13.83 -17.39 53.38
C ALA A 197 -14.20 -18.82 53.77
N THR A 198 -13.67 -19.83 53.06
CA THR A 198 -13.85 -21.25 53.40
C THR A 198 -13.28 -21.58 54.77
N ARG A 199 -12.09 -21.07 55.10
CA ARG A 199 -11.51 -21.22 56.45
C ARG A 199 -12.36 -20.54 57.52
N GLN A 200 -12.83 -19.31 57.27
CA GLN A 200 -13.72 -18.61 58.19
C GLN A 200 -15.06 -19.34 58.39
N LEU A 201 -15.60 -19.98 57.35
CA LEU A 201 -16.81 -20.81 57.45
C LEU A 201 -16.55 -22.09 58.25
N GLN A 202 -15.38 -22.73 58.09
CA GLN A 202 -14.98 -23.89 58.88
C GLN A 202 -14.74 -23.53 60.36
N ASP A 203 -14.07 -22.40 60.62
CA ASP A 203 -13.76 -21.91 61.97
C ASP A 203 -15.02 -21.47 62.74
N THR A 204 -16.06 -21.03 62.03
CA THR A 204 -17.37 -20.69 62.62
C THR A 204 -18.30 -21.90 62.78
N GLY A 205 -17.83 -23.11 62.44
CA GLY A 205 -18.61 -24.34 62.59
C GLY A 205 -19.75 -24.49 61.59
N PHE A 206 -19.71 -23.75 60.47
CA PHE A 206 -20.76 -23.81 59.45
C PHE A 206 -20.72 -25.17 58.73
N ARG A 207 -21.81 -25.92 58.83
CA ARG A 207 -22.08 -27.11 57.99
C ARG A 207 -23.16 -26.73 56.98
N GLU A 208 -22.91 -27.01 55.71
CA GLU A 208 -23.78 -26.64 54.57
C GLU A 208 -25.22 -27.18 54.73
N GLU A 209 -25.36 -28.28 55.47
CA GLU A 209 -26.64 -28.93 55.81
C GLU A 209 -27.54 -28.08 56.75
N LEU A 210 -26.97 -27.19 57.58
CA LEU A 210 -27.72 -26.41 58.57
C LEU A 210 -28.37 -25.13 58.00
N GLY A 211 -28.02 -24.72 56.78
CA GLY A 211 -28.44 -23.44 56.23
C GLY A 211 -29.89 -23.42 55.72
N HIS A 212 -30.32 -24.49 55.04
CA HIS A 212 -31.62 -24.48 54.36
C HIS A 212 -32.76 -24.94 55.28
N GLU A 213 -32.54 -26.00 56.07
CA GLU A 213 -33.55 -26.56 56.98
C GLU A 213 -33.93 -25.55 58.07
N ALA A 214 -32.94 -24.92 58.72
CA ALA A 214 -33.19 -23.92 59.75
C ALA A 214 -33.91 -22.67 59.22
N LEU A 215 -33.61 -22.24 57.98
CA LEU A 215 -34.30 -21.11 57.33
C LEU A 215 -35.75 -21.46 56.95
N THR A 216 -36.01 -22.68 56.48
CA THR A 216 -37.37 -23.15 56.20
C THR A 216 -38.20 -23.30 57.47
N GLU A 217 -37.61 -23.77 58.56
CA GLU A 217 -38.29 -23.92 59.84
C GLU A 217 -38.65 -22.57 60.47
N LEU A 218 -37.76 -21.57 60.33
CA LEU A 218 -38.01 -20.21 60.80
C LEU A 218 -39.11 -19.52 59.96
N ALA A 219 -39.09 -19.70 58.65
CA ALA A 219 -40.14 -19.20 57.76
C ALA A 219 -41.51 -19.79 58.11
N ALA A 220 -41.57 -21.10 58.38
CA ALA A 220 -42.81 -21.77 58.81
C ALA A 220 -43.34 -21.22 60.14
N LYS A 221 -42.45 -20.95 61.11
CA LYS A 221 -42.81 -20.35 62.42
C LYS A 221 -43.33 -18.92 62.28
N VAL A 222 -42.78 -18.13 61.35
CA VAL A 222 -43.26 -16.76 61.06
C VAL A 222 -44.67 -16.80 60.44
N THR A 223 -44.92 -17.66 59.46
CA THR A 223 -46.27 -17.81 58.88
C THR A 223 -47.31 -18.28 59.90
N ALA A 224 -46.94 -19.18 60.82
CA ALA A 224 -47.84 -19.61 61.89
C ALA A 224 -48.16 -18.47 62.87
N ALA A 225 -47.16 -17.66 63.23
CA ALA A 225 -47.34 -16.49 64.09
C ALA A 225 -48.21 -15.41 63.41
N GLU A 226 -48.04 -15.17 62.12
CA GLU A 226 -48.89 -14.25 61.35
C GLU A 226 -50.35 -14.72 61.30
N GLY A 227 -50.58 -16.03 61.16
CA GLY A 227 -51.93 -16.62 61.22
C GLY A 227 -52.61 -16.43 62.59
N GLN A 228 -51.86 -16.62 63.67
CA GLN A 228 -52.37 -16.35 65.03
C GLN A 228 -52.68 -14.86 65.25
N LEU A 229 -51.84 -13.97 64.70
CA LEU A 229 -52.05 -12.52 64.78
C LEU A 229 -53.28 -12.07 63.97
N ALA A 230 -53.56 -12.72 62.84
CA ALA A 230 -54.78 -12.49 62.07
C ALA A 230 -56.04 -12.95 62.82
N ALA A 231 -56.00 -14.13 63.46
CA ALA A 231 -57.12 -14.63 64.28
C ALA A 231 -57.42 -13.69 65.47
N VAL A 232 -56.38 -13.26 66.19
CA VAL A 232 -56.53 -12.30 67.31
C VAL A 232 -57.06 -10.94 66.83
N ARG A 233 -56.70 -10.50 65.63
CA ARG A 233 -57.25 -9.26 65.04
C ARG A 233 -58.72 -9.38 64.64
N GLU A 234 -59.16 -10.55 64.19
CA GLU A 234 -60.59 -10.79 63.93
C GLU A 234 -61.39 -10.88 65.23
N GLU A 235 -60.88 -11.53 66.27
CA GLU A 235 -61.49 -11.49 67.61
C GLU A 235 -61.58 -10.04 68.13
N LEU A 236 -60.55 -9.21 67.92
CA LEU A 236 -60.58 -7.80 68.34
C LEU A 236 -61.66 -6.98 67.59
N LYS A 237 -61.89 -7.26 66.30
CA LYS A 237 -62.93 -6.60 65.50
C LYS A 237 -64.36 -7.02 65.90
N GLU A 238 -64.53 -8.21 66.46
CA GLU A 238 -65.81 -8.62 67.05
C GLU A 238 -66.14 -7.78 68.31
N TYR A 239 -65.13 -7.35 69.07
CA TYR A 239 -65.31 -6.48 70.23
C TYR A 239 -65.52 -4.99 69.88
N ASP A 240 -65.03 -4.52 68.72
CA ASP A 240 -65.27 -3.15 68.22
C ASP A 240 -66.70 -2.90 67.72
N ASN A 241 -67.54 -3.94 67.59
CA ASN A 241 -68.93 -3.86 67.13
C ASN A 241 -69.98 -3.96 68.25
N ILE A 242 -69.60 -3.83 69.52
CA ILE A 242 -70.56 -3.72 70.63
C ILE A 242 -70.87 -2.24 70.87
N PRO A 243 -72.08 -1.74 70.51
CA PRO A 243 -72.46 -0.37 70.84
C PRO A 243 -72.49 -0.16 72.37
N PRO A 244 -72.12 1.03 72.89
CA PRO A 244 -72.23 1.32 74.31
C PRO A 244 -73.67 1.07 74.76
N SER A 245 -73.85 0.25 75.79
CA SER A 245 -75.16 -0.16 76.28
C SER A 245 -76.04 1.06 76.61
N GLU A 246 -77.34 0.97 76.35
CA GLU A 246 -78.31 2.04 76.66
C GLU A 246 -78.23 2.49 78.12
N ALA A 247 -77.82 1.58 79.03
CA ALA A 247 -77.55 1.87 80.43
C ALA A 247 -76.34 2.82 80.64
N GLY A 248 -75.29 2.70 79.83
CA GLY A 248 -74.11 3.57 79.86
C GLY A 248 -74.40 4.97 79.30
N LEU A 249 -75.22 5.07 78.24
CA LEU A 249 -75.68 6.34 77.69
C LEU A 249 -76.66 7.07 78.62
N ALA A 250 -77.59 6.34 79.27
CA ALA A 250 -78.50 6.91 80.26
C ALA A 250 -77.73 7.42 81.50
N SER A 251 -76.73 6.66 81.97
CA SER A 251 -75.84 7.05 83.06
C SER A 251 -75.03 8.32 82.72
N GLN A 252 -74.50 8.40 81.50
CA GLN A 252 -73.75 9.58 81.03
C GLN A 252 -74.64 10.81 80.82
N MET A 253 -75.87 10.64 80.32
CA MET A 253 -76.83 11.74 80.22
C MET A 253 -77.28 12.25 81.60
N GLU A 254 -77.49 11.36 82.57
CA GLU A 254 -77.88 11.75 83.93
C GLU A 254 -76.72 12.46 84.66
N THR A 255 -75.48 11.99 84.46
CA THR A 255 -74.28 12.68 85.01
C THR A 255 -74.08 14.04 84.36
N LEU A 256 -74.19 14.16 83.04
CA LEU A 256 -74.10 15.45 82.34
C LEU A 256 -75.23 16.41 82.73
N GLN A 257 -76.46 15.92 82.97
CA GLN A 257 -77.56 16.75 83.48
C GLN A 257 -77.33 17.21 84.92
N ARG A 258 -76.79 16.33 85.79
CA ARG A 258 -76.40 16.71 87.15
C ARG A 258 -75.26 17.72 87.16
N GLU A 259 -74.25 17.54 86.32
CA GLU A 259 -73.13 18.47 86.18
C GLU A 259 -73.60 19.82 85.65
N LEU A 260 -74.50 19.87 84.65
CA LEU A 260 -75.12 21.11 84.18
C LEU A 260 -75.93 21.81 85.28
N GLY A 261 -76.67 21.06 86.11
CA GLY A 261 -77.40 21.58 87.26
C GLY A 261 -76.48 22.13 88.36
N GLN A 262 -75.38 21.44 88.64
CA GLN A 262 -74.36 21.86 89.61
C GLN A 262 -73.58 23.08 89.10
N VAL A 263 -73.27 23.15 87.80
CA VAL A 263 -72.63 24.33 87.19
C VAL A 263 -73.57 25.54 87.21
N ASN A 264 -74.87 25.37 86.96
CA ASN A 264 -75.84 26.47 87.09
C ASN A 264 -76.04 26.93 88.54
N GLN A 265 -76.01 26.02 89.52
CA GLN A 265 -76.06 26.38 90.95
C GLN A 265 -74.74 27.03 91.42
N ALA A 266 -73.59 26.57 90.92
CA ALA A 266 -72.28 27.15 91.22
C ALA A 266 -72.11 28.54 90.59
N LEU A 267 -72.63 28.76 89.37
CA LEU A 267 -72.65 30.08 88.72
C LEU A 267 -73.65 31.05 89.37
N GLY A 268 -74.71 30.56 90.01
CA GLY A 268 -75.63 31.38 90.82
C GLY A 268 -75.15 31.64 92.27
N GLY A 269 -74.21 30.85 92.79
CA GLY A 269 -73.76 30.89 94.19
C GLY A 269 -72.35 31.45 94.43
N ALA A 270 -71.50 31.59 93.39
CA ALA A 270 -70.08 31.95 93.54
C ALA A 270 -69.73 33.37 93.01
N PHE A 271 -70.68 34.32 93.07
CA PHE A 271 -70.38 35.77 93.08
C PHE A 271 -69.80 36.24 94.44
N VAL A 272 -69.45 35.31 95.34
CA VAL A 272 -68.88 35.56 96.66
C VAL A 272 -67.79 34.52 96.93
N GLY A 273 -66.53 34.97 97.01
CA GLY A 273 -65.43 34.26 97.66
C GLY A 273 -64.43 33.60 96.70
N ASN A 274 -63.27 34.22 96.48
CA ASN A 274 -62.04 34.02 97.25
C ASN A 274 -61.11 32.98 96.58
N THR A 275 -60.19 33.45 95.72
CA THR A 275 -58.73 33.45 95.93
C THR A 275 -58.05 32.09 96.10
N GLY A 276 -57.08 31.83 95.22
CA GLY A 276 -55.78 31.31 95.65
C GLY A 276 -55.42 29.91 95.17
N GLY A 277 -54.36 29.85 94.36
CA GLY A 277 -53.20 29.02 94.69
C GLY A 277 -53.13 27.60 94.14
N GLY A 278 -52.36 27.45 93.06
CA GLY A 278 -51.14 26.63 93.08
C GLY A 278 -51.25 25.10 93.00
N GLY A 279 -50.49 24.52 92.06
CA GLY A 279 -49.59 23.41 92.41
C GLY A 279 -49.70 22.12 91.61
N HIS A 280 -48.69 21.93 90.75
CA HIS A 280 -47.90 20.71 90.53
C HIS A 280 -48.47 19.46 89.82
N GLY A 281 -47.80 19.11 88.71
CA GLY A 281 -46.94 17.93 88.67
C GLY A 281 -47.35 16.82 87.70
N GLY A 282 -46.43 16.40 86.83
CA GLY A 282 -46.52 15.12 86.11
C GLY A 282 -45.74 15.06 84.80
N HIS A 283 -44.49 14.58 84.85
CA HIS A 283 -43.64 14.29 83.69
C HIS A 283 -44.16 13.08 82.88
N GLY A 284 -44.15 13.21 81.55
CA GLY A 284 -44.48 12.16 80.59
C GLY A 284 -43.43 11.98 79.50
N HIS A 285 -43.14 10.71 79.22
CA HIS A 285 -42.30 10.07 78.20
C HIS A 285 -42.07 10.77 76.84
N ALA A 286 -40.87 10.53 76.27
CA ALA A 286 -40.73 10.05 74.88
C ALA A 286 -39.30 9.52 74.60
N HIS A 287 -39.17 8.22 74.33
CA HIS A 287 -38.03 7.63 73.61
C HIS A 287 -38.55 7.19 72.23
N THR A 288 -38.18 7.94 71.19
CA THR A 288 -38.37 7.57 69.78
C THR A 288 -37.04 7.08 69.21
N LEU A 289 -37.06 5.85 68.72
CA LEU A 289 -36.02 5.27 67.87
C LEU A 289 -36.42 5.38 66.40
N LEU A 290 -35.40 5.26 65.55
CA LEU A 290 -35.39 4.64 64.23
C LEU A 290 -35.66 5.51 62.99
N ARG A 291 -34.57 5.74 62.23
CA ARG A 291 -34.14 4.93 61.05
C ARG A 291 -33.79 5.78 59.84
N HIS A 292 -32.52 5.65 59.42
CA HIS A 292 -32.05 6.01 58.09
C HIS A 292 -32.79 5.24 56.99
N GLY A 293 -33.32 5.97 56.02
CA GLY A 293 -33.70 5.46 54.71
C GLY A 293 -32.52 5.53 53.74
N ARG A 294 -32.35 4.48 52.93
CA ARG A 294 -31.46 4.43 51.77
C ARG A 294 -32.24 3.87 50.59
N SER A 295 -32.40 4.67 49.54
CA SER A 295 -32.69 4.31 48.14
C SER A 295 -32.75 5.63 47.37
N GLY A 296 -32.20 5.82 46.19
CA GLY A 296 -31.74 4.93 45.13
C GLY A 296 -32.00 5.72 43.85
N ALA A 297 -30.95 5.97 43.06
CA ALA A 297 -31.04 6.75 41.82
C ALA A 297 -30.35 6.02 40.68
N MET A 298 -31.05 6.02 39.53
CA MET A 298 -30.61 5.75 38.16
C MET A 298 -30.10 4.33 37.84
N GLY A 299 -30.39 3.72 36.70
CA GLY A 299 -31.07 4.17 35.50
C GLY A 299 -31.07 3.00 34.51
N PHE A 300 -32.16 2.82 33.78
CA PHE A 300 -32.30 1.83 32.72
C PHE A 300 -31.65 2.34 31.42
N GLY A 301 -30.94 1.45 30.72
CA GLY A 301 -30.46 1.62 29.37
C GLY A 301 -30.18 0.26 28.73
N GLN A 302 -31.00 -0.07 27.73
CA GLN A 302 -31.05 -1.25 26.84
C GLN A 302 -31.55 -2.58 27.42
#